data_AF-A0A838VWW7-F1
#
_entry.id   AF-A0A838VWW7-F1
#
_cell.length_a   1.000
_cell.length_b   1.000
_cell.length_c   1.000
_cell.angle_alpha   90.00
_cell.angle_beta   90.00
_cell.angle_gamma   90.00
#
_symmetry.space_group_name_H-M   'P 1'
#
loop_
_entity.id
_entity.type
_entity.pdbx_description
1 polymer ?
#
loop_
_entity_poly.entity_id
_entity_poly.type
_entity_poly.pdbx_seq_one_letter_code
_entity_poly.pdbx_strand_id
1 'polypeptide(L)' 'MKKVICDFEVYPYHIDFIGHVSNIVYIQWMEIARCKLLEEIGLPVHRIAEQGFVPVLVRTEIDYKQPLYLGET' A
#
# COMPACT_ATOMS: atom_id res chain seq x y z
N MET A 1 -6.31 -9.22 -16.78
CA MET A 1 -6.09 -9.15 -15.32
C MET A 1 -6.84 -7.96 -14.76
N LYS A 2 -7.55 -8.09 -13.63
CA LYS A 2 -8.10 -6.94 -12.91
C LYS A 2 -6.95 -6.07 -12.40
N LYS A 3 -7.13 -4.75 -12.50
CA LYS A 3 -6.17 -3.75 -12.01
C LYS A 3 -6.93 -2.81 -11.07
N VAL A 4 -6.27 -2.38 -10.01
CA VAL A 4 -6.73 -1.31 -9.14
C VAL A 4 -5.79 -0.12 -9.31
N ILE A 5 -6.36 1.07 -9.38
CA ILE A 5 -5.61 2.33 -9.40
C ILE A 5 -5.79 2.97 -8.02
N CYS A 6 -4.68 3.36 -7.42
CA CYS A 6 -4.67 4.03 -6.12
C CYS A 6 -3.83 5.28 -6.27
N ASP A 7 -4.47 6.43 -6.10
CA ASP A 7 -3.79 7.72 -6.01
C ASP A 7 -3.45 7.98 -4.55
N PHE A 8 -2.20 8.34 -4.28
CA PHE A 8 -1.69 8.62 -2.94
C PHE A 8 -1.12 10.02 -2.90
N GLU A 9 -1.50 10.79 -1.88
CA GLU A 9 -0.90 12.09 -1.62
C GLU A 9 0.26 11.94 -0.63
N VAL A 10 1.34 12.69 -0.87
CA VAL A 10 2.45 12.77 0.07
C VAL A 10 2.15 13.80 1.16
N TYR A 11 2.07 13.34 2.41
CA TYR A 11 1.88 14.19 3.58
C TYR A 11 3.18 14.40 4.37
N PRO A 12 3.29 15.45 5.20
CA PRO A 12 4.49 15.72 5.99
C PRO A 12 4.93 14.55 6.87
N TYR A 13 3.99 13.76 7.40
CA TYR A 13 4.29 12.60 8.24
C TYR A 13 4.81 11.38 7.46
N HIS A 14 4.80 11.43 6.12
CA HIS A 14 5.45 10.44 5.28
C HIS A 14 6.95 10.70 5.10
N ILE A 15 7.40 11.94 5.34
CA ILE A 15 8.77 12.36 5.11
C ILE A 15 9.64 11.93 6.30
N ASP A 16 10.73 11.21 6.02
CA ASP A 16 11.70 10.83 7.05
C ASP A 16 12.77 11.89 7.26
N PHE A 17 13.71 11.61 8.16
CA PHE A 17 14.80 12.51 8.52
C PHE A 17 15.70 12.91 7.34
N ILE A 18 15.76 12.11 6.27
CA ILE A 18 16.56 12.38 5.08
C ILE A 18 15.82 13.34 4.11
N GLY A 19 14.54 13.63 4.36
CA GLY A 19 13.81 14.68 3.63
C GLY A 19 13.05 14.18 2.41
N HIS A 20 12.87 12.87 2.25
CA HIS A 20 11.99 12.26 1.25
C HIS A 20 11.02 11.28 1.90
N VAL A 21 10.06 10.79 1.12
CA VAL A 21 9.11 9.78 1.59
C VAL A 21 9.87 8.57 2.09
N SER A 22 9.57 8.17 3.33
CA SER A 22 10.13 6.99 3.95
C SER A 22 9.75 5.73 3.19
N ASN A 23 10.70 4.80 3.05
CA ASN A 23 10.46 3.53 2.36
C ASN A 23 9.29 2.73 2.96
N ILE A 24 8.99 2.88 4.26
CA ILE A 24 7.87 2.22 4.94
C ILE A 24 6.50 2.65 4.39
N VAL A 25 6.38 3.90 3.93
CA VAL A 25 5.12 4.45 3.40
C VAL A 25 4.71 3.72 2.12
N TYR A 26 5.67 3.35 1.27
CA TYR A 26 5.41 2.55 0.07
C TYR A 26 4.84 1.17 0.41
N ILE A 27 5.28 0.55 1.50
CA ILE A 27 4.73 -0.73 1.98
C ILE A 27 3.28 -0.55 2.44
N GLN A 28 2.97 0.55 3.13
CA GLN A 28 1.61 0.88 3.56
C GLN A 28 0.69 1.13 2.34
N TRP A 29 1.17 1.85 1.33
CA TRP A 29 0.44 2.04 0.07
C TRP A 29 0.19 0.73 -0.67
N MET A 30 1.17 -0.18 -0.72
CA MET A 30 0.98 -1.52 -1.26
C MET A 30 -0.07 -2.32 -0.48
N GLU A 31 -0.13 -2.18 0.84
CA GLU A 31 -1.18 -2.80 1.65
C GLU A 31 -2.57 -2.23 1.32
N ILE A 32 -2.71 -0.91 1.20
CA ILE A 32 -3.96 -0.27 0.79
C ILE A 32 -4.40 -0.79 -0.58
N ALA A 33 -3.47 -0.83 -1.55
CA ALA A 33 -3.76 -1.34 -2.90
C ALA A 33 -4.17 -2.83 -2.88
N ARG A 34 -3.53 -3.65 -2.06
CA ARG A 34 -3.90 -5.07 -1.87
C ARG A 34 -5.29 -5.21 -1.26
N CYS A 35 -5.64 -4.42 -0.25
CA CYS A 35 -6.97 -4.42 0.35
C CYS A 35 -8.05 -4.04 -0.67
N LYS A 36 -7.82 -2.98 -1.46
CA LYS A 36 -8.73 -2.59 -2.55
C LYS A 36 -8.87 -3.69 -3.62
N LEU A 37 -7.77 -4.38 -3.97
CA LEU A 37 -7.82 -5.49 -4.91
C LEU A 37 -8.68 -6.65 -4.37
N LEU A 38 -8.55 -6.96 -3.07
CA LEU A 38 -9.34 -8.00 -2.40
C LEU A 38 -10.83 -7.63 -2.36
N GLU A 39 -11.17 -6.37 -2.09
CA GLU A 39 -12.53 -5.83 -2.18
C GLU A 39 -13.12 -6.03 -3.58
N GLU A 40 -12.36 -5.66 -4.62
CA GLU A 40 -12.78 -5.77 -6.03
C GLU A 40 -13.04 -7.21 -6.50
N ILE A 41 -12.48 -8.21 -5.83
CA ILE A 41 -12.74 -9.63 -6.13
C ILE A 41 -13.71 -10.28 -5.15
N GLY A 42 -14.39 -9.50 -4.29
CA GLY A 42 -15.40 -9.99 -3.37
C GLY A 42 -14.83 -10.66 -2.12
N LEU A 43 -13.57 -10.39 -1.77
CA LEU A 43 -12.88 -10.93 -0.60
C LEU A 43 -12.37 -9.84 0.36
N PRO A 44 -13.20 -8.86 0.77
CA PRO A 44 -12.76 -7.82 1.70
C PRO A 44 -12.23 -8.43 3.00
N VAL A 45 -11.08 -7.92 3.50
CA VAL A 45 -10.33 -8.54 4.60
C VAL A 45 -11.17 -8.77 5.85
N HIS A 46 -12.02 -7.80 6.22
CA HIS A 46 -12.88 -7.91 7.40
C HIS A 46 -13.91 -9.06 7.27
N ARG A 47 -14.40 -9.37 6.06
CA ARG A 47 -15.37 -10.45 5.83
C ARG A 47 -14.73 -11.82 5.78
N ILE A 48 -13.56 -11.95 5.16
CA ILE A 48 -12.87 -13.24 5.13
C ILE A 48 -12.36 -13.61 6.53
N ALA A 49 -12.00 -12.62 7.35
CA ALA A 49 -11.66 -12.83 8.76
C ALA A 49 -12.84 -13.46 9.54
N GLU A 50 -14.08 -13.00 9.30
CA GLU A 50 -15.31 -13.60 9.87
C GLU A 50 -15.50 -15.06 9.41
N GLN A 51 -14.95 -15.46 8.26
CA GLN A 51 -14.98 -16.83 7.73
C GLN A 51 -13.85 -17.71 8.30
N GLY A 52 -13.02 -17.18 9.20
CA GLY A 52 -11.96 -17.94 9.88
C GLY A 52 -10.61 -17.96 9.17
N PHE A 53 -10.39 -17.10 8.16
CA PHE A 53 -9.09 -17.01 7.50
C PHE A 53 -8.72 -15.58 7.09
N VAL A 54 -7.41 -15.28 7.06
CA VAL A 54 -6.88 -13.99 6.60
C VAL A 54 -5.61 -14.20 5.76
N PRO A 55 -5.37 -13.36 4.73
CA PRO A 55 -4.16 -13.44 3.93
C PRO A 55 -2.96 -12.89 4.71
N VAL A 56 -1.86 -13.65 4.75
CA VAL A 56 -0.60 -13.22 5.35
C VAL A 56 0.41 -12.90 4.24
N LEU A 57 1.11 -11.78 4.38
CA LEU A 57 2.16 -11.37 3.45
C LEU A 57 3.43 -12.17 3.74
N VAL A 58 3.85 -13.01 2.79
CA VAL A 58 5.02 -13.90 2.97
C VAL A 58 6.29 -13.38 2.30
N ARG A 59 6.15 -12.47 1.32
CA ARG A 59 7.26 -11.84 0.60
C ARG A 59 6.83 -10.49 0.04
N THR A 60 7.75 -9.53 0.10
CA THR A 60 7.64 -8.23 -0.55
C THR A 60 8.96 -7.92 -1.23
N GLU A 61 8.89 -7.36 -2.43
CA GLU A 61 10.05 -6.94 -3.21
C GLU A 61 9.71 -5.58 -3.82
N ILE A 62 10.60 -4.61 -3.64
CA ILE A 62 10.42 -3.24 -4.13
C ILE A 62 11.78 -2.71 -4.59
N ASP A 63 11.81 -2.23 -5.83
CA ASP A 63 12.93 -1.47 -6.37
C ASP A 63 12.59 0.02 -6.37
N TYR A 64 13.25 0.80 -5.51
CA TYR A 64 13.07 2.25 -5.43
C TYR A 64 13.90 2.94 -6.51
N LYS A 65 13.23 3.41 -7.57
CA LYS A 65 13.90 4.03 -8.73
C LYS A 65 14.13 5.53 -8.55
N GLN A 66 13.18 6.23 -7.94
CA GLN A 66 13.21 7.66 -7.70
C GLN A 66 12.58 7.97 -6.34
N PRO A 67 13.14 8.93 -5.57
CA PRO A 67 12.51 9.39 -4.33
C PRO A 67 11.26 10.23 -4.65
N LEU A 68 10.32 10.26 -3.70
CA LEU A 68 9.20 11.19 -3.68
C LEU A 68 9.40 12.22 -2.56
N TYR A 69 8.93 13.43 -2.79
CA TYR A 69 9.03 14.58 -1.90
C TYR A 69 7.65 15.13 -1.55
N LEU A 70 7.62 15.99 -0.53
CA LEU A 70 6.40 16.66 -0.12
C LEU A 70 5.82 17.49 -1.27
N GLY A 71 4.53 17.32 -1.53
CA GLY A 71 3.82 18.01 -2.62
C GLY A 71 3.79 17.25 -3.95
N GLU A 72 4.39 16.06 -4.01
CA GLU A 72 4.27 15.15 -5.16
C GLU A 72 3.11 14.15 -4.97
N THR A 73 2.70 13.53 -6.09
CA THR A 73 1.64 12.50 -6.21
C THR A 73 2.05 11.44 -7.20
#